data_AF-A0A2V8R071-F1
#
_entry.id   AF-A0A2V8R071-F1
#
_cell.length_a   1.000
_cell.length_b   1.000
_cell.length_c   1.000
_cell.angle_alpha   90.00
_cell.angle_beta   90.00
_cell.angle_gamma   90.00
#
_symmetry.space_group_name_H-M   'P 1'
#
loop_
_entity.id
_entity.type
_entity.pdbx_description
1 polymer ?
#
loop_
_entity_poly.entity_id
_entity_poly.type
_entity_poly.pdbx_seq_one_letter_code
_entity_poly.pdbx_strand_id
1 'polypeptide(L)'
;MADPNDRVPENTPGAYYVDTNCIDCDVCRDTAPSNFTRADRGGYSFVFITRADSGGYSFVFKQPESDAETALCEEALLCCPVEAIGNDG
;
A
#
# COMPACT_ATOMS: atom_id res chain seq x y z
N MET A 1 -3.35 -10.43 -6.87
CA MET A 1 -1.90 -10.24 -7.02
C MET A 1 -1.63 -8.84 -7.51
N ALA A 2 -0.69 -8.14 -6.86
CA ALA A 2 -0.34 -6.77 -7.21
C ALA A 2 0.26 -6.69 -8.62
N ASP A 3 -0.12 -5.66 -9.38
CA ASP A 3 0.44 -5.42 -10.71
C ASP A 3 1.57 -4.37 -10.66
N PRO A 4 2.82 -4.71 -11.06
CA PRO A 4 3.92 -3.77 -11.12
C PRO A 4 3.73 -2.65 -12.15
N ASN A 5 2.73 -2.70 -13.02
CA ASN A 5 2.39 -1.60 -13.93
C ASN A 5 1.41 -0.61 -13.32
N ASP A 6 0.65 -1.03 -12.30
CA ASP A 6 -0.37 -0.21 -11.63
C ASP A 6 0.11 0.35 -10.29
N ARG A 7 1.43 0.44 -10.07
CA ARG A 7 2.00 1.02 -8.83
C ARG A 7 1.56 2.48 -8.70
N VAL A 8 1.16 2.88 -7.50
CA VAL A 8 0.90 4.30 -7.23
C VAL A 8 2.20 5.11 -7.28
N PRO A 9 2.18 6.33 -7.83
CA PRO A 9 3.40 7.14 -8.02
C PRO A 9 4.05 7.60 -6.71
N GLU A 10 3.32 7.57 -5.60
CA GLU A 10 3.79 7.93 -4.26
C GLU A 10 4.71 6.86 -3.66
N ASN A 11 4.73 5.64 -4.20
CA ASN A 11 5.65 4.61 -3.73
C ASN A 11 7.10 5.06 -3.92
N THR A 12 7.90 4.91 -2.86
CA THR A 12 9.34 5.03 -2.98
C THR A 12 9.88 3.89 -3.85
N PRO A 13 10.83 4.15 -4.77
CA PRO A 13 11.42 3.11 -5.60
C PRO A 13 12.07 2.01 -4.74
N GLY A 14 11.79 0.75 -5.07
CA GLY A 14 12.34 -0.42 -4.39
C GLY A 14 11.54 -1.69 -4.63
N ALA A 15 11.79 -2.70 -3.80
CA ALA A 15 11.18 -4.02 -3.91
C ALA A 15 9.68 -4.00 -3.56
N TYR A 16 9.31 -3.27 -2.50
CA TYR A 16 7.92 -3.19 -2.04
C TYR A 16 7.19 -2.03 -2.69
N TYR A 17 5.94 -2.26 -3.10
CA TYR A 17 5.06 -1.24 -3.64
C TYR A 17 3.60 -1.56 -3.36
N VAL A 18 2.75 -0.54 -3.43
CA VAL A 18 1.30 -0.68 -3.44
C VAL A 18 0.75 -0.27 -4.80
N ASP A 19 -0.19 -1.03 -5.33
CA ASP A 19 -0.85 -0.72 -6.59
C ASP A 19 -2.18 0.05 -6.39
N THR A 20 -2.81 0.41 -7.51
CA THR A 20 -4.10 1.12 -7.51
C THR A 20 -5.28 0.27 -7.03
N ASN A 21 -5.11 -1.04 -6.79
CA ASN A 21 -6.15 -1.90 -6.21
C ASN A 21 -6.31 -1.68 -4.70
N CYS A 22 -5.48 -0.84 -4.07
CA CYS A 22 -5.59 -0.51 -2.66
C CYS A 22 -6.95 0.09 -2.30
N ILE A 23 -7.61 -0.52 -1.30
CA ILE A 23 -8.94 -0.10 -0.80
C ILE A 23 -8.90 0.67 0.53
N ASP A 24 -7.72 1.10 0.98
CA ASP A 24 -7.54 1.81 2.27
C ASP A 24 -8.12 1.05 3.47
N CYS A 25 -7.77 -0.23 3.59
CA CYS A 25 -8.18 -1.08 4.71
C CYS A 25 -7.31 -0.96 5.97
N ASP A 26 -6.30 -0.08 5.94
CA ASP A 26 -5.39 0.27 7.04
C ASP A 26 -4.43 -0.82 7.55
N VAL A 27 -4.65 -2.09 7.20
CA VAL A 27 -3.84 -3.24 7.64
C VAL A 27 -2.33 -3.02 7.48
N CYS A 28 -1.89 -2.55 6.32
CA CYS A 28 -0.45 -2.34 6.06
C CYS A 28 0.19 -1.29 6.97
N ARG A 29 -0.57 -0.28 7.39
CA ARG A 29 -0.09 0.79 8.27
C ARG A 29 -0.13 0.37 9.73
N ASP A 30 -1.04 -0.53 10.10
CA ASP A 30 -1.06 -1.12 11.44
C ASP A 30 0.10 -2.12 11.62
N THR A 31 0.39 -2.93 10.60
CA THR A 31 1.49 -3.91 10.64
C THR A 31 2.85 -3.25 10.46
N ALA A 32 3.00 -2.35 9.48
CA ALA A 32 4.27 -1.74 9.12
C ALA A 32 4.18 -0.19 9.01
N PRO A 33 3.90 0.52 10.12
CA PRO A 33 3.73 1.98 10.13
C PRO A 33 5.00 2.74 9.73
N SER A 34 6.17 2.12 9.88
CA SER A 34 7.46 2.71 9.51
C SER A 34 7.72 2.70 8.00
N ASN A 35 6.93 1.95 7.22
CA ASN A 35 7.14 1.72 5.79
C ASN A 35 5.95 2.15 4.94
N PHE A 36 4.73 2.01 5.45
CA PHE A 36 3.50 2.37 4.76
C PHE A 36 2.88 3.63 5.36
N THR A 37 2.41 4.53 4.50
CA THR A 37 1.64 5.70 4.90
C THR A 37 0.43 5.89 4.01
N ARG A 38 -0.46 6.79 4.40
CA ARG A 38 -1.70 7.10 3.68
C ARG A 38 -1.49 8.31 2.77
N ALA A 39 -1.99 8.22 1.55
CA ALA A 39 -2.20 9.37 0.69
C ALA A 39 -3.59 9.96 0.98
N ASP A 40 -3.67 11.25 1.31
CA ASP A 40 -4.93 11.93 1.59
C ASP A 40 -5.69 12.39 0.33
N ARG A 41 -5.09 12.24 -0.87
CA ARG A 41 -5.65 12.73 -2.14
C ARG A 41 -5.77 11.63 -3.19
N GLY A 42 -7.01 11.39 -3.62
CA GLY A 42 -7.29 10.91 -4.98
C GLY A 42 -7.34 9.40 -5.16
N GLY A 43 -8.14 8.70 -4.36
CA GLY A 43 -8.55 7.34 -4.67
C GLY A 43 -9.28 7.32 -6.01
N TYR A 44 -8.69 6.66 -7.01
CA TYR A 44 -9.33 6.31 -8.28
C TYR A 44 -10.40 5.23 -8.05
N SER A 45 -11.40 5.50 -7.21
CA SER A 45 -12.57 4.64 -7.10
C SER A 45 -13.66 5.15 -8.05
N PHE A 46 -13.78 4.46 -9.18
CA PHE A 46 -14.92 4.60 -10.09
C PHE A 46 -16.15 3.81 -9.59
N VAL A 47 -16.06 3.16 -8.42
CA VAL A 47 -17.12 2.30 -7.86
C VAL A 47 -17.62 2.87 -6.53
N PHE A 48 -18.63 3.74 -6.64
CA PHE A 48 -19.73 3.94 -5.70
C PHE A 48 -19.52 3.54 -4.22
N ILE A 49 -18.94 4.40 -3.38
CA ILE A 49 -19.36 4.52 -1.97
C ILE A 49 -19.33 5.99 -1.54
N THR A 50 -20.50 6.46 -1.11
CA THR A 50 -20.82 7.79 -0.58
C THR A 50 -20.15 8.05 0.77
N ARG A 51 -19.09 8.86 0.82
CA ARG A 51 -18.81 9.87 1.87
C ARG A 51 -17.81 10.88 1.30
N ALA A 52 -18.12 12.16 1.46
CA ALA A 52 -17.38 13.28 0.89
C ALA A 52 -15.89 13.27 1.32
N ASP A 53 -14.99 13.47 0.35
CA ASP A 53 -13.63 13.99 0.52
C ASP A 53 -12.52 13.14 1.17
N SER A 54 -12.54 11.80 1.11
CA SER A 54 -11.41 10.99 1.63
C SER A 54 -11.15 9.69 0.86
N GLY A 55 -10.99 9.77 -0.47
CA GLY A 55 -10.43 8.66 -1.25
C GLY A 55 -8.94 8.52 -0.94
N GLY A 56 -8.59 7.87 0.18
CA GLY A 56 -7.21 7.55 0.50
C GLY A 56 -6.79 6.25 -0.15
N TYR A 57 -5.49 6.07 -0.35
CA TYR A 57 -4.86 4.79 -0.58
C TYR A 57 -3.58 4.74 0.24
N SER A 58 -3.08 3.53 0.50
CA SER A 58 -1.79 3.37 1.17
C SER A 58 -0.69 3.24 0.14
N PHE A 59 0.51 3.68 0.47
CA PHE A 59 1.69 3.53 -0.36
C PHE A 59 2.93 3.30 0.50
N VAL A 60 3.96 2.71 -0.10
CA VAL A 60 5.26 2.54 0.56
C VAL A 60 5.99 3.86 0.53
N PHE A 61 6.13 4.56 1.66
CA PHE A 61 6.90 5.80 1.71
C PHE A 61 8.38 5.56 2.03
N LYS A 62 8.69 4.41 2.62
CA LYS A 62 10.05 4.00 3.00
C LYS A 62 10.23 2.50 2.75
N GLN A 63 11.26 2.12 1.98
CA GLN A 63 11.65 0.72 1.83
C GLN A 63 12.21 0.18 3.14
N PRO A 64 11.99 -1.10 3.47
CA PRO A 64 12.59 -1.70 4.65
C PRO A 64 14.12 -1.72 4.54
N GLU A 65 14.80 -1.20 5.57
CA GLU A 65 16.26 -1.15 5.65
C GLU A 65 16.84 -2.20 6.61
N SER A 66 15.98 -2.88 7.38
CA SER A 66 16.37 -3.89 8.36
C SER A 66 15.50 -5.13 8.23
N ASP A 67 16.04 -6.29 8.65
CA ASP A 67 15.31 -7.57 8.62
C ASP A 67 13.98 -7.52 9.39
N ALA A 68 13.90 -6.69 10.45
CA ALA A 68 12.67 -6.49 11.20
C ALA A 68 11.61 -5.73 10.38
N GLU A 69 11.99 -4.65 9.69
CA GLU A 69 11.08 -3.93 8.79
C GLU A 69 10.66 -4.83 7.62
N THR A 70 11.57 -5.62 7.06
CA THR A 70 11.27 -6.58 5.98
C THR A 70 10.24 -7.60 6.43
N ALA A 71 10.38 -8.18 7.63
CA ALA A 71 9.41 -9.13 8.17
C ALA A 71 8.01 -8.49 8.34
N LEU A 72 7.94 -7.24 8.78
CA LEU A 72 6.67 -6.51 8.89
C LEU A 72 6.06 -6.19 7.51
N CYS A 73 6.88 -5.84 6.51
CA CYS A 73 6.40 -5.63 5.15
C CYS A 73 5.88 -6.92 4.50
N GLU A 74 6.55 -8.06 4.72
CA GLU A 74 6.08 -9.39 4.30
C GLU A 74 4.76 -9.76 5.00
N GLU A 75 4.64 -9.50 6.31
CA GLU A 75 3.39 -9.72 7.03
C GLU A 75 2.26 -8.85 6.48
N ALA A 76 2.52 -7.57 6.22
CA ALA A 76 1.57 -6.65 5.60
C ALA A 76 1.11 -7.14 4.22
N LEU A 77 2.04 -7.66 3.40
CA LEU A 77 1.75 -8.25 2.09
C LEU A 77 0.80 -9.44 2.22
N LEU A 78 1.07 -10.36 3.13
CA LEU A 78 0.22 -11.55 3.37
C LEU A 78 -1.15 -11.20 3.98
N CYS A 79 -1.22 -10.12 4.77
CA CYS A 79 -2.48 -9.68 5.37
C CYS A 79 -3.32 -8.78 4.45
N CYS A 80 -2.82 -8.38 3.28
CA CYS A 80 -3.55 -7.50 2.37
C CYS A 80 -4.78 -8.23 1.78
N PRO A 81 -6.02 -7.81 2.07
CA PRO A 81 -7.22 -8.54 1.66
C PRO A 81 -7.48 -8.51 0.15
N VAL A 82 -6.90 -7.54 -0.55
CA VAL A 82 -7.01 -7.35 -2.00
C VAL A 82 -5.69 -7.64 -2.72
N GLU A 83 -4.67 -8.12 -1.99
CA GLU A 83 -3.33 -8.40 -2.53
C GLU A 83 -2.73 -7.24 -3.34
N ALA A 84 -3.00 -5.99 -2.91
CA ALA A 84 -2.53 -4.77 -3.57
C ALA A 84 -1.04 -4.46 -3.28
N ILE A 85 -0.43 -5.17 -2.33
CA ILE A 85 0.97 -5.01 -1.97
C ILE A 85 1.78 -6.02 -2.75
N GLY A 86 2.76 -5.53 -3.51
CA GLY A 86 3.70 -6.34 -4.27
C GLY A 86 5.10 -6.30 -3.67
N ASN A 87 5.84 -7.38 -3.91
CA ASN A 87 7.27 -7.48 -3.68
C ASN A 87 7.92 -8.01 -4.98
N ASP A 88 8.71 -7.18 -5.66
CA ASP A 88 9.38 -7.53 -6.93
C ASP A 88 10.72 -8.28 -6.76
N GLY A 89 11.17 -8.53 -5.53
CA GLY A 89 12.41 -9.27 -5.22
C GLY A 89 13.68 -8.47 -5.43
#